data_AF-A0A0R2SYT6-F1
#
_entry.id   AF-A0A0R2SYT6-F1
#
_cell.length_a   1.000
_cell.length_b   1.000
_cell.length_c   1.000
_cell.angle_alpha   90.00
_cell.angle_beta   90.00
_cell.angle_gamma   90.00
#
_symmetry.space_group_name_H-M   'P 1'
#
loop_
_entity.id
_entity.type
_entity.pdbx_description
1 polymer ?
#
loop_
_entity_poly.entity_id
_entity_poly.type
_entity_poly.pdbx_seq_one_letter_code
_entity_poly.pdbx_strand_id
1 'polypeptide(L)'
;MRAILGIILLPLLFISCQKASVPTPEEVLQKAVQAHGGEAAFEAVQVFSFDKKTSSYDSLGEPTKLLEQSFEYDFKKGTWAVGWKENNQKHQLTRDALGLSLRVNDTLKTLSEPDKKGFESLLNGGLFVYWQPYKLSRELPKNATVSPDTLMNTPVWAVSFQFPNSSDQWVWYFDQNSGVFLGNRVWHNNRYSLILNQSWLAYQGLKLPQERVSYRVNTANEILYKQADYVYSSEK
;
A
#
# COMPACT_ATOMS: atom_id res chain seq x y z
N MET A 1 53.20 28.72 -52.69
CA MET A 1 51.92 28.23 -52.15
C MET A 1 52.24 27.46 -50.86
N ARG A 2 51.84 27.98 -49.71
CA ARG A 2 52.07 27.33 -48.39
C ARG A 2 50.78 26.61 -48.00
N ALA A 3 50.83 25.28 -47.92
CA ALA A 3 49.72 24.47 -47.42
C ALA A 3 49.78 24.44 -45.88
N ILE A 4 48.78 25.00 -45.22
CA ILE A 4 48.61 24.94 -43.77
C ILE A 4 47.79 23.67 -43.49
N LEU A 5 48.42 22.69 -42.86
CA LEU A 5 47.81 21.44 -42.42
C LEU A 5 47.00 21.71 -41.15
N GLY A 6 45.68 21.82 -41.28
CA GLY A 6 44.77 22.01 -40.15
C GLY A 6 44.56 20.70 -39.39
N ILE A 7 45.08 20.63 -38.16
CA ILE A 7 44.79 19.54 -37.22
C ILE A 7 43.38 19.75 -36.68
N ILE A 8 42.44 18.93 -37.12
CA ILE A 8 41.07 18.87 -36.58
C ILE A 8 41.15 18.11 -35.26
N LEU A 9 41.07 18.85 -34.14
CA LEU A 9 40.97 18.30 -32.80
C LEU A 9 39.53 17.82 -32.58
N LEU A 10 39.30 16.50 -32.70
CA LEU A 10 38.01 15.87 -32.44
C LEU A 10 37.78 15.80 -30.91
N PRO A 11 36.77 16.46 -30.34
CA PRO A 11 36.50 16.33 -28.91
C PRO A 11 35.91 14.94 -28.65
N LEU A 12 36.68 14.10 -27.97
CA LEU A 12 36.21 12.85 -27.37
C LEU A 12 35.14 13.20 -26.32
N LEU A 13 33.88 13.15 -26.72
CA LEU A 13 32.74 13.16 -25.80
C LEU A 13 32.78 11.86 -25.01
N PHE A 14 33.41 11.90 -23.83
CA PHE A 14 33.25 10.87 -22.81
C PHE A 14 31.81 10.91 -22.31
N ILE A 15 30.92 10.20 -22.99
CA ILE A 15 29.60 9.84 -22.46
C ILE A 15 29.88 8.83 -21.35
N SER A 16 30.20 9.35 -20.16
CA SER A 16 30.20 8.56 -18.94
C SER A 16 28.76 8.12 -18.71
N CYS A 17 28.48 6.86 -19.05
CA CYS A 17 27.26 6.18 -18.65
C CYS A 17 27.32 6.01 -17.13
N GLN A 18 27.09 7.08 -16.38
CA GLN A 18 26.88 7.00 -14.94
C GLN A 18 25.62 6.17 -14.75
N LYS A 19 25.79 4.89 -14.40
CA LYS A 19 24.69 4.10 -13.84
C LYS A 19 24.09 4.94 -12.72
N ALA A 20 22.81 5.28 -12.82
CA ALA A 20 22.11 6.01 -11.78
C ALA A 20 22.37 5.31 -10.44
N SER A 21 22.88 6.07 -9.47
CA SER A 21 23.15 5.53 -8.14
C SER A 21 21.85 4.98 -7.56
N VAL A 22 21.93 3.82 -6.90
CA VAL A 22 20.80 3.29 -6.14
C VAL A 22 20.49 4.28 -5.01
N PRO A 23 19.27 4.82 -4.91
CA PRO A 23 18.90 5.77 -3.87
C PRO A 23 18.80 5.09 -2.51
N THR A 24 18.84 5.87 -1.44
CA THR A 24 18.53 5.36 -0.11
C THR A 24 17.04 5.05 0.03
N PRO A 25 16.62 4.18 0.98
CA PRO A 25 15.21 3.96 1.26
C PRO A 25 14.42 5.26 1.51
N GLU A 26 15.02 6.21 2.23
CA GLU A 26 14.42 7.50 2.57
C GLU A 26 14.19 8.36 1.32
N GLU A 27 15.14 8.38 0.38
CA GLU A 27 15.00 9.11 -0.89
C GLU A 27 13.85 8.53 -1.74
N VAL A 28 13.73 7.20 -1.80
CA VAL A 28 12.61 6.54 -2.48
C VAL A 28 11.28 6.92 -1.84
N LEU A 29 11.20 6.90 -0.51
CA LEU A 29 9.97 7.22 0.22
C LEU A 29 9.62 8.70 0.17
N GLN A 30 10.60 9.60 0.18
CA GLN A 30 10.38 11.03 -0.01
C GLN A 30 9.76 11.29 -1.38
N LYS A 31 10.32 10.70 -2.44
CA LYS A 31 9.74 10.79 -3.80
C LYS A 31 8.33 10.22 -3.84
N ALA A 32 8.11 9.09 -3.17
CA ALA A 32 6.80 8.47 -3.11
C ALA A 32 5.78 9.35 -2.39
N VAL A 33 6.11 9.92 -1.23
CA VAL A 33 5.23 10.84 -0.49
C VAL A 33 4.82 12.03 -1.36
N GLN A 34 5.76 12.62 -2.09
CA GLN A 34 5.44 13.70 -3.03
C GLN A 34 4.51 13.23 -4.17
N ALA A 35 4.77 12.05 -4.73
CA ALA A 35 3.94 11.47 -5.79
C ALA A 35 2.50 11.15 -5.35
N HIS A 36 2.22 11.11 -4.04
CA HIS A 36 0.89 10.84 -3.50
C HIS A 36 0.19 12.06 -2.90
N GLY A 37 0.74 13.25 -3.04
CA GLY A 37 0.12 14.51 -2.59
C GLY A 37 0.89 15.25 -1.49
N GLY A 38 1.98 14.66 -0.98
CA GLY A 38 2.84 15.28 0.03
C GLY A 38 2.29 15.20 1.45
N GLU A 39 3.16 15.48 2.44
CA GLU A 39 2.82 15.34 3.86
C GLU A 39 1.74 16.32 4.31
N ALA A 40 1.76 17.55 3.81
CA ALA A 40 0.79 18.57 4.18
C ALA A 40 -0.66 18.17 3.84
N ALA A 41 -0.88 17.58 2.66
CA ALA A 41 -2.20 17.08 2.28
C ALA A 41 -2.65 15.92 3.18
N PHE A 42 -1.72 15.04 3.55
CA PHE A 42 -2.00 13.88 4.40
C PHE A 42 -2.36 14.30 5.83
N GLU A 43 -1.61 15.26 6.40
CA GLU A 43 -1.87 15.80 7.73
C GLU A 43 -3.13 16.65 7.82
N ALA A 44 -3.60 17.20 6.70
CA ALA A 44 -4.83 17.96 6.64
C ALA A 44 -6.09 17.09 6.75
N VAL A 45 -5.99 15.77 6.57
CA VAL A 45 -7.15 14.87 6.63
C VAL A 45 -7.65 14.75 8.07
N GLN A 46 -8.81 15.35 8.35
CA GLN A 46 -9.46 15.28 9.67
C GLN A 46 -10.48 14.15 9.76
N VAL A 47 -11.18 13.89 8.65
CA VAL A 47 -12.17 12.82 8.52
C VAL A 47 -11.88 12.06 7.24
N PHE A 48 -12.08 10.75 7.28
CA PHE A 48 -11.91 9.89 6.13
C PHE A 48 -12.92 8.76 6.14
N SER A 49 -13.75 8.70 5.11
CA SER A 49 -14.79 7.68 4.94
C SER A 49 -14.68 7.04 3.57
N PHE A 50 -14.84 5.71 3.52
CA PHE A 50 -14.82 4.97 2.28
C PHE A 50 -15.53 3.63 2.41
N ASP A 51 -16.05 3.17 1.29
CA ASP A 51 -16.47 1.78 1.13
C ASP A 51 -15.32 0.94 0.58
N LYS A 52 -15.28 -0.30 1.03
CA LYS A 52 -14.36 -1.34 0.57
C LYS A 52 -15.14 -2.57 0.20
N LYS A 53 -15.00 -2.99 -1.06
CA LYS A 53 -15.46 -4.28 -1.55
C LYS A 53 -14.27 -5.22 -1.72
N THR A 54 -14.35 -6.39 -1.12
CA THR A 54 -13.35 -7.45 -1.25
C THR A 54 -13.98 -8.69 -1.87
N SER A 55 -13.49 -9.09 -3.04
CA SER A 55 -13.88 -10.35 -3.70
C SER A 55 -12.73 -11.33 -3.58
N SER A 56 -12.93 -12.47 -2.93
CA SER A 56 -11.88 -13.48 -2.69
C SER A 56 -12.10 -14.71 -3.57
N TYR A 57 -10.99 -15.35 -3.97
CA TYR A 57 -11.00 -16.50 -4.87
C TYR A 57 -10.13 -17.64 -4.32
N ASP A 58 -10.47 -18.87 -4.65
CA ASP A 58 -9.62 -20.03 -4.39
C ASP A 58 -8.49 -20.19 -5.42
N SER A 59 -7.72 -21.28 -5.34
CA SER A 59 -6.62 -21.54 -6.28
C SER A 59 -7.05 -21.86 -7.70
N LEU A 60 -8.32 -22.18 -7.92
CA LEU A 60 -8.90 -22.42 -9.25
C LEU A 60 -9.50 -21.14 -9.84
N GLY A 61 -9.57 -20.05 -9.06
CA GLY A 61 -10.17 -18.79 -9.45
C GLY A 61 -11.66 -18.69 -9.13
N GLU A 62 -12.22 -19.67 -8.41
CA GLU A 62 -13.63 -19.67 -8.06
C GLU A 62 -13.92 -18.69 -6.91
N PRO A 63 -15.00 -17.88 -6.99
CA PRO A 63 -15.37 -16.96 -5.91
C PRO A 63 -15.67 -17.70 -4.60
N THR A 64 -15.03 -17.28 -3.51
CA THR A 64 -15.20 -17.89 -2.18
C THR A 64 -15.90 -16.98 -1.18
N LYS A 65 -15.67 -15.66 -1.26
CA LYS A 65 -16.28 -14.68 -0.36
C LYS A 65 -16.39 -13.33 -1.03
N LEU A 66 -17.54 -12.69 -0.83
CA LEU A 66 -17.73 -11.26 -1.07
C LEU A 66 -17.95 -10.57 0.27
N LEU A 67 -17.19 -9.51 0.53
CA LEU A 67 -17.32 -8.70 1.74
C LEU A 67 -17.34 -7.22 1.37
N GLU A 68 -18.39 -6.53 1.81
CA GLU A 68 -18.56 -5.09 1.66
C GLU A 68 -18.54 -4.44 3.04
N GLN A 69 -17.71 -3.41 3.19
CA GLN A 69 -17.48 -2.72 4.45
C GLN A 69 -17.47 -1.22 4.23
N SER A 70 -18.11 -0.47 5.13
CA SER A 70 -18.10 1.00 5.13
C SER A 70 -17.30 1.46 6.33
N PHE A 71 -16.21 2.18 6.09
CA PHE A 71 -15.32 2.68 7.14
C PHE A 71 -15.50 4.18 7.32
N GLU A 72 -15.36 4.63 8.57
CA GLU A 72 -15.34 6.04 8.94
C GLU A 72 -14.24 6.26 10.00
N TYR A 73 -13.40 7.25 9.76
CA TYR A 73 -12.32 7.66 10.64
C TYR A 73 -12.43 9.16 10.90
N ASP A 74 -12.73 9.56 12.13
CA ASP A 74 -12.61 10.94 12.58
C ASP A 74 -11.35 11.06 13.44
N PHE A 75 -10.28 11.58 12.84
CA PHE A 75 -8.98 11.74 13.49
C PHE A 75 -8.99 12.84 14.56
N LYS A 76 -9.92 13.81 14.46
CA LYS A 76 -10.06 14.89 15.44
C LYS A 76 -10.72 14.40 16.72
N LYS A 77 -11.76 13.58 16.61
CA LYS A 77 -12.44 12.97 17.76
C LYS A 77 -11.79 11.67 18.24
N GLY A 78 -10.91 11.08 17.42
CA GLY A 78 -10.32 9.78 17.68
C GLY A 78 -11.31 8.62 17.55
N THR A 79 -12.42 8.81 16.82
CA THR A 79 -13.50 7.82 16.68
C THR A 79 -13.39 7.10 15.34
N TRP A 80 -13.33 5.77 15.36
CA TRP A 80 -13.25 4.94 14.16
C TRP A 80 -14.44 3.98 14.13
N ALA A 81 -14.94 3.69 12.95
CA ALA A 81 -16.07 2.80 12.77
C ALA A 81 -15.93 1.97 11.50
N VAL A 82 -16.51 0.77 11.53
CA VAL A 82 -16.74 -0.04 10.34
C VAL A 82 -18.08 -0.75 10.43
N GLY A 83 -18.88 -0.61 9.38
CA GLY A 83 -20.12 -1.35 9.17
C GLY A 83 -19.95 -2.44 8.12
N TRP A 84 -20.60 -3.60 8.30
CA TRP A 84 -20.68 -4.64 7.27
C TRP A 84 -21.96 -5.47 7.43
N LYS A 85 -22.27 -6.27 6.41
CA LYS A 85 -23.32 -7.29 6.48
C LYS A 85 -22.73 -8.68 6.37
N GLU A 86 -23.14 -9.58 7.25
CA GLU A 86 -22.79 -10.99 7.20
C GLU A 86 -24.01 -11.82 7.63
N ASN A 87 -24.36 -12.87 6.89
CA ASN A 87 -25.51 -13.75 7.20
C ASN A 87 -26.84 -12.99 7.45
N ASN A 88 -27.14 -11.97 6.64
CA ASN A 88 -28.29 -11.06 6.82
C ASN A 88 -28.32 -10.27 8.14
N GLN A 89 -27.21 -10.22 8.87
CA GLN A 89 -27.06 -9.40 10.07
C GLN A 89 -26.25 -8.15 9.74
N LYS A 90 -26.69 -7.01 10.26
CA LYS A 90 -25.96 -5.74 10.20
C LYS A 90 -25.00 -5.69 11.38
N HIS A 91 -23.71 -5.57 11.10
CA HIS A 91 -22.68 -5.37 12.10
C HIS A 91 -22.21 -3.92 12.07
N GLN A 92 -22.00 -3.35 13.25
CA GLN A 92 -21.40 -2.04 13.43
C GLN A 92 -20.35 -2.13 14.53
N LEU A 93 -19.09 -1.98 14.16
CA LEU A 93 -17.99 -1.84 15.09
C LEU A 93 -17.66 -0.34 15.23
N THR A 94 -17.44 0.10 16.47
CA THR A 94 -17.00 1.47 16.78
C THR A 94 -15.89 1.41 17.82
N ARG A 95 -14.88 2.27 17.65
CA ARG A 95 -13.83 2.54 18.64
C ARG A 95 -13.86 4.02 18.99
N ASP A 96 -13.96 4.33 20.27
CA ASP A 96 -13.86 5.69 20.80
C ASP A 96 -13.00 5.71 22.08
N ALA A 97 -13.09 6.79 22.86
CA ALA A 97 -12.34 6.94 24.12
C ALA A 97 -12.70 5.91 25.20
N LEU A 98 -13.88 5.28 25.12
CA LEU A 98 -14.34 4.23 26.04
C LEU A 98 -13.90 2.83 25.57
N GLY A 99 -13.39 2.71 24.35
CA GLY A 99 -12.88 1.47 23.76
C GLY A 99 -13.73 0.97 22.60
N LEU A 100 -13.67 -0.35 22.38
CA LEU A 100 -14.40 -1.01 21.29
C LEU A 100 -15.82 -1.40 21.71
N SER A 101 -16.77 -1.18 20.80
CA SER A 101 -18.14 -1.68 20.89
C SER A 101 -18.58 -2.30 19.58
N LEU A 102 -19.29 -3.43 19.67
CA LEU A 102 -19.91 -4.10 18.53
C LEU A 102 -21.42 -4.15 18.73
N ARG A 103 -22.17 -3.68 17.73
CA ARG A 103 -23.61 -3.91 17.61
C ARG A 103 -23.89 -4.87 16.47
N VAL A 104 -24.76 -5.85 16.72
CA VAL A 104 -25.31 -6.76 15.70
C VAL A 104 -26.82 -6.60 15.71
N ASN A 105 -27.38 -6.14 14.58
CA ASN A 105 -28.79 -5.73 14.49
C ASN A 105 -29.17 -4.79 15.66
N ASP A 106 -28.37 -3.75 15.83
CA ASP A 106 -28.47 -2.71 16.88
C ASP A 106 -28.32 -3.18 18.34
N THR A 107 -28.17 -4.50 18.56
CA THR A 107 -27.94 -5.10 19.88
C THR A 107 -26.46 -5.10 20.23
N LEU A 108 -26.10 -4.48 21.36
CA LEU A 108 -24.72 -4.47 21.87
C LEU A 108 -24.26 -5.89 22.23
N LYS A 109 -23.04 -6.23 21.84
CA LYS A 109 -22.41 -7.52 22.16
C LYS A 109 -21.30 -7.33 23.18
N THR A 110 -21.18 -8.30 24.09
CA THR A 110 -20.02 -8.43 24.97
C THR A 110 -18.85 -8.95 24.14
N LEU A 111 -17.70 -8.31 24.27
CA LEU A 111 -16.49 -8.66 23.53
C LEU A 111 -15.49 -9.38 24.43
N SER A 112 -15.00 -10.53 23.99
CA SER A 112 -13.85 -11.19 24.60
C SER A 112 -12.54 -10.46 24.22
N GLU A 113 -11.44 -10.71 24.94
CA GLU A 113 -10.14 -10.13 24.57
C GLU A 113 -9.66 -10.54 23.16
N PRO A 114 -9.82 -11.80 22.72
CA PRO A 114 -9.56 -12.18 21.33
C PRO A 114 -10.40 -11.37 20.32
N ASP A 115 -11.69 -11.14 20.60
CA ASP A 115 -12.55 -10.33 19.72
C ASP A 115 -12.04 -8.91 19.63
N LYS A 116 -11.70 -8.27 20.76
CA LYS A 116 -11.14 -6.92 20.79
C LYS A 116 -9.88 -6.83 19.94
N LYS A 117 -8.95 -7.78 20.08
CA LYS A 117 -7.72 -7.82 19.28
C LYS A 117 -8.01 -7.97 17.79
N GLY A 118 -8.95 -8.85 17.42
CA GLY A 118 -9.38 -9.03 16.03
C GLY A 118 -10.01 -7.77 15.44
N PHE A 119 -10.86 -7.10 16.20
CA PHE A 119 -11.53 -5.87 15.79
C PHE A 119 -10.59 -4.66 15.72
N GLU A 120 -9.62 -4.53 16.62
CA GLU A 120 -8.53 -3.56 16.46
C GLU A 120 -7.76 -3.81 15.17
N SER A 121 -7.42 -5.07 14.87
CA SER A 121 -6.74 -5.41 13.63
C SER A 121 -7.58 -5.08 12.38
N LEU A 122 -8.90 -5.24 12.45
CA LEU A 122 -9.82 -4.90 11.37
C LEU A 122 -9.80 -3.39 11.07
N LEU A 123 -9.95 -2.56 12.11
CA LEU A 123 -9.95 -1.11 11.97
C LEU A 123 -8.59 -0.59 11.50
N ASN A 124 -7.48 -1.10 12.05
CA ASN A 124 -6.14 -0.73 11.61
C ASN A 124 -5.86 -1.18 10.16
N GLY A 125 -6.35 -2.36 9.78
CA GLY A 125 -6.24 -2.89 8.43
C GLY A 125 -6.97 -2.06 7.37
N GLY A 126 -8.06 -1.38 7.74
CA GLY A 126 -8.78 -0.46 6.87
C GLY A 126 -7.92 0.75 6.44
N LEU A 127 -7.14 1.32 7.38
CA LEU A 127 -6.23 2.44 7.09
C LEU A 127 -4.94 2.03 6.40
N PHE A 128 -4.49 0.78 6.60
CA PHE A 128 -3.16 0.32 6.19
C PHE A 128 -2.80 0.67 4.74
N VAL A 129 -3.77 0.56 3.83
CA VAL A 129 -3.59 0.75 2.38
C VAL A 129 -3.44 2.22 2.02
N TYR A 130 -4.24 3.08 2.63
CA TYR A 130 -4.25 4.51 2.37
C TYR A 130 -3.08 5.24 3.02
N TRP A 131 -2.54 4.65 4.09
CA TRP A 131 -1.43 5.24 4.82
C TRP A 131 -0.10 5.04 4.11
N GLN A 132 -0.06 4.39 2.95
CA GLN A 132 1.18 4.27 2.16
C GLN A 132 1.23 5.32 1.06
N PRO A 133 2.37 5.99 0.88
CA PRO A 133 3.69 5.72 1.48
C PRO A 133 3.99 6.42 2.82
N TYR A 134 3.07 7.25 3.34
CA TYR A 134 3.28 8.13 4.50
C TYR A 134 3.68 7.45 5.80
N LYS A 135 3.07 6.31 6.12
CA LYS A 135 3.39 5.54 7.33
C LYS A 135 4.79 4.98 7.22
N LEU A 136 5.13 4.38 6.08
CA LEU A 136 6.46 3.82 5.89
C LEU A 136 7.54 4.90 5.89
N SER A 137 7.29 6.11 5.38
CA SER A 137 8.28 7.20 5.45
C SER A 137 8.59 7.64 6.89
N ARG A 138 7.64 7.50 7.82
CA ARG A 138 7.79 7.86 9.24
C ARG A 138 8.31 6.71 10.10
N GLU A 139 7.93 5.49 9.76
CA GLU A 139 8.17 4.28 10.55
C GLU A 139 9.08 3.28 9.82
N LEU A 140 9.92 3.77 8.91
CA LEU A 140 10.82 2.93 8.12
C LEU A 140 11.71 2.08 9.05
N PRO A 141 11.68 0.74 8.92
CA PRO A 141 12.57 -0.10 9.70
C PRO A 141 14.04 0.16 9.34
N LYS A 142 14.92 0.17 10.36
CA LYS A 142 16.36 0.41 10.18
C LYS A 142 17.08 -0.62 9.29
N ASN A 143 16.46 -1.78 9.06
CA ASN A 143 16.97 -2.81 8.16
C ASN A 143 16.46 -2.65 6.70
N ALA A 144 15.81 -1.53 6.37
CA ALA A 144 15.34 -1.27 5.03
C ALA A 144 16.50 -1.15 4.05
N THR A 145 16.34 -1.77 2.88
CA THR A 145 17.32 -1.76 1.79
C THR A 145 16.61 -1.48 0.47
N VAL A 146 17.32 -0.88 -0.50
CA VAL A 146 16.79 -0.61 -1.83
C VAL A 146 17.56 -1.42 -2.86
N SER A 147 16.83 -2.04 -3.79
CA SER A 147 17.40 -2.63 -5.00
C SER A 147 16.61 -2.19 -6.24
N PRO A 148 17.26 -1.99 -7.40
CA PRO A 148 16.55 -1.91 -8.66
C PRO A 148 15.91 -3.26 -8.97
N ASP A 149 14.67 -3.24 -9.46
CA ASP A 149 13.91 -4.44 -9.85
C ASP A 149 12.97 -4.10 -11.02
N THR A 150 12.28 -5.10 -11.55
CA THR A 150 11.22 -4.94 -12.55
C THR A 150 9.93 -5.59 -12.05
N LEU A 151 8.88 -4.80 -11.89
CA LEU A 151 7.55 -5.28 -11.52
C LEU A 151 6.61 -5.16 -12.71
N MET A 152 6.13 -6.28 -13.25
CA MET A 152 5.18 -6.31 -14.37
C MET A 152 5.63 -5.47 -15.58
N ASN A 153 6.91 -5.56 -15.95
CA ASN A 153 7.60 -4.77 -16.99
C ASN A 153 7.85 -3.29 -16.65
N THR A 154 7.58 -2.86 -15.42
CA THR A 154 7.88 -1.51 -14.94
C THR A 154 9.16 -1.51 -14.10
N PRO A 155 10.16 -0.67 -14.43
CA PRO A 155 11.33 -0.46 -13.57
C PRO A 155 10.91 0.13 -12.22
N VAL A 156 11.31 -0.51 -11.13
CA VAL A 156 10.95 -0.11 -9.77
C VAL A 156 12.16 -0.03 -8.84
N TRP A 157 12.04 0.79 -7.81
CA TRP A 157 12.82 0.65 -6.59
C TRP A 157 12.08 -0.30 -5.65
N ALA A 158 12.69 -1.44 -5.36
CA ALA A 158 12.21 -2.42 -4.41
C ALA A 158 12.80 -2.13 -3.02
N VAL A 159 11.96 -1.64 -2.10
CA VAL A 159 12.33 -1.36 -0.72
C VAL A 159 12.01 -2.59 0.14
N SER A 160 13.04 -3.32 0.55
CA SER A 160 12.91 -4.56 1.32
C SER A 160 13.17 -4.32 2.79
N PHE A 161 12.29 -4.81 3.67
CA PHE A 161 12.40 -4.60 5.12
C PHE A 161 11.61 -5.65 5.91
N GLN A 162 11.80 -5.63 7.24
CA GLN A 162 11.03 -6.43 8.19
C GLN A 162 10.74 -5.60 9.42
N PHE A 163 9.48 -5.55 9.84
CA PHE A 163 9.09 -4.86 11.07
C PHE A 163 9.66 -5.57 12.31
N PRO A 164 10.02 -4.82 13.38
CA PRO A 164 10.40 -5.42 14.65
C PRO A 164 9.35 -6.41 15.16
N ASN A 165 9.79 -7.54 15.69
CA ASN A 165 8.94 -8.60 16.25
C ASN A 165 7.94 -9.24 15.26
N SER A 166 8.12 -9.05 13.95
CA SER A 166 7.36 -9.74 12.92
C SER A 166 8.26 -10.73 12.19
N SER A 167 7.73 -11.90 11.84
CA SER A 167 8.39 -12.84 10.92
C SER A 167 8.17 -12.48 9.45
N ASP A 168 7.34 -11.48 9.17
CA ASP A 168 6.93 -11.12 7.83
C ASP A 168 8.03 -10.31 7.13
N GLN A 169 8.39 -10.73 5.92
CA GLN A 169 9.36 -10.02 5.09
C GLN A 169 8.61 -9.27 3.99
N TRP A 170 8.85 -7.96 3.91
CA TRP A 170 8.15 -7.07 3.00
C TRP A 170 9.08 -6.58 1.90
N VAL A 171 8.53 -6.45 0.70
CA VAL A 171 9.15 -5.72 -0.41
C VAL A 171 8.11 -4.76 -0.97
N TRP A 172 8.39 -3.47 -0.99
CA TRP A 172 7.49 -2.45 -1.53
C TRP A 172 8.06 -1.88 -2.80
N TYR A 173 7.23 -1.73 -3.82
CA TYR A 173 7.64 -1.40 -5.16
C TYR A 173 7.18 0.01 -5.53
N PHE A 174 8.16 0.86 -5.83
CA PHE A 174 7.94 2.24 -6.24
C PHE A 174 8.44 2.44 -7.66
N ASP A 175 7.59 3.00 -8.52
CA ASP A 175 7.97 3.32 -9.90
C ASP A 175 9.20 4.25 -9.92
N GLN A 176 10.27 3.86 -10.63
CA GLN A 176 11.52 4.64 -10.60
C GLN A 176 11.36 6.05 -11.17
N ASN A 177 10.47 6.23 -12.15
CA ASN A 177 10.25 7.49 -12.84
C ASN A 177 9.38 8.44 -12.02
N SER A 178 8.19 8.00 -11.64
CA SER A 178 7.14 8.80 -10.99
C SER A 178 7.16 8.74 -9.47
N GLY A 179 7.78 7.72 -8.86
CA GLY A 179 7.71 7.47 -7.42
C GLY A 179 6.39 6.88 -6.93
N VAL A 180 5.45 6.57 -7.84
CA VAL A 180 4.15 6.01 -7.46
C VAL A 180 4.34 4.63 -6.82
N PHE A 181 3.60 4.37 -5.75
CA PHE A 181 3.61 3.11 -5.03
C PHE A 181 2.75 2.13 -5.82
N LEU A 182 3.40 1.18 -6.49
CA LEU A 182 2.74 0.24 -7.39
C LEU A 182 2.20 -0.99 -6.67
N GLY A 183 2.75 -1.33 -5.51
CA GLY A 183 2.32 -2.48 -4.75
C GLY A 183 3.39 -3.02 -3.81
N ASN A 184 3.08 -4.13 -3.17
CA ASN A 184 3.97 -4.78 -2.22
C ASN A 184 3.91 -6.31 -2.35
N ARG A 185 5.00 -6.96 -2.02
CA ARG A 185 5.07 -8.39 -1.76
C ARG A 185 5.32 -8.64 -0.28
N VAL A 186 4.72 -9.68 0.24
CA VAL A 186 4.95 -10.14 1.61
C VAL A 186 5.17 -11.64 1.64
N TRP A 187 6.22 -12.07 2.33
CA TRP A 187 6.37 -13.44 2.82
C TRP A 187 5.73 -13.53 4.20
N HIS A 188 4.71 -14.36 4.34
CA HIS A 188 3.98 -14.52 5.59
C HIS A 188 3.40 -15.93 5.65
N ASN A 189 3.66 -16.68 6.73
CA ASN A 189 3.19 -18.07 6.87
C ASN A 189 3.61 -18.99 5.70
N ASN A 190 4.90 -18.98 5.36
CA ASN A 190 5.53 -19.83 4.34
C ASN A 190 4.99 -19.68 2.91
N ARG A 191 4.53 -18.46 2.57
CA ARG A 191 3.94 -18.16 1.26
C ARG A 191 4.14 -16.69 0.90
N TYR A 192 4.31 -16.42 -0.39
CA TYR A 192 4.35 -15.05 -0.91
C TYR A 192 2.97 -14.60 -1.35
N SER A 193 2.62 -13.35 -1.06
CA SER A 193 1.47 -12.67 -1.64
C SER A 193 1.94 -11.37 -2.27
N LEU A 194 1.60 -11.14 -3.53
CA LEU A 194 1.89 -9.90 -4.26
C LEU A 194 0.61 -9.11 -4.40
N ILE A 195 0.56 -7.89 -3.88
CA ILE A 195 -0.59 -6.99 -3.96
C ILE A 195 -0.21 -5.79 -4.82
N LEU A 196 -0.95 -5.57 -5.91
CA LEU A 196 -0.71 -4.50 -6.89
C LEU A 196 -1.83 -3.47 -6.83
N ASN A 197 -1.47 -2.19 -6.88
CA ASN A 197 -2.40 -1.08 -7.11
C ASN A 197 -2.64 -0.96 -8.62
N GLN A 198 -3.90 -1.01 -9.05
CA GLN A 198 -4.30 -0.98 -10.47
C GLN A 198 -4.76 0.42 -10.89
N SER A 199 -5.40 1.14 -9.97
CA SER A 199 -5.90 2.49 -10.20
C SER A 199 -5.87 3.32 -8.92
N TRP A 200 -6.02 4.63 -9.07
CA TRP A 200 -5.96 5.59 -7.98
C TRP A 200 -7.11 6.58 -8.08
N LEU A 201 -7.62 6.99 -6.92
CA LEU A 201 -8.57 8.08 -6.77
C LEU A 201 -7.87 9.30 -6.17
N ALA A 202 -8.42 10.48 -6.45
CA ALA A 202 -8.00 11.73 -5.83
C ALA A 202 -8.89 12.03 -4.61
N TYR A 203 -8.29 12.32 -3.46
CA TYR A 203 -9.01 12.67 -2.23
C TYR A 203 -8.28 13.79 -1.49
N GLN A 204 -8.87 14.99 -1.41
CA GLN A 204 -8.28 16.14 -0.70
C GLN A 204 -6.79 16.42 -1.07
N GLY A 205 -6.45 16.30 -2.35
CA GLY A 205 -5.07 16.46 -2.84
C GLY A 205 -4.19 15.22 -2.72
N LEU A 206 -4.69 14.15 -2.12
CA LEU A 206 -4.02 12.84 -2.04
C LEU A 206 -4.32 11.97 -3.25
N LYS A 207 -3.35 11.15 -3.63
CA LYS A 207 -3.52 10.02 -4.56
C LYS A 207 -3.63 8.73 -3.76
N LEU A 208 -4.81 8.15 -3.73
CA LEU A 208 -5.12 6.98 -2.91
C LEU A 208 -5.40 5.75 -3.81
N PRO A 209 -5.04 4.52 -3.42
CA PRO A 209 -5.40 3.34 -4.18
C PRO A 209 -6.93 3.18 -4.29
N GLN A 210 -7.44 2.99 -5.50
CA GLN A 210 -8.86 2.77 -5.77
C GLN A 210 -9.15 1.30 -6.08
N GLU A 211 -8.32 0.66 -6.89
CA GLU A 211 -8.43 -0.77 -7.18
C GLU A 211 -7.11 -1.45 -6.90
N ARG A 212 -7.20 -2.63 -6.28
CA ARG A 212 -6.03 -3.45 -5.98
C ARG A 212 -6.34 -4.91 -6.25
N VAL A 213 -5.32 -5.65 -6.62
CA VAL A 213 -5.39 -7.10 -6.82
C VAL A 213 -4.30 -7.79 -6.03
N SER A 214 -4.65 -8.89 -5.38
CA SER A 214 -3.70 -9.76 -4.69
C SER A 214 -3.53 -11.07 -5.45
N TYR A 215 -2.29 -11.50 -5.60
CA TYR A 215 -1.90 -12.76 -6.23
C TYR A 215 -1.09 -13.60 -5.26
N ARG A 216 -1.31 -14.91 -5.32
CA ARG A 216 -0.36 -15.89 -4.81
C ARG A 216 0.76 -15.94 -5.85
N VAL A 217 1.99 -15.81 -5.40
CA VAL A 217 3.17 -15.88 -6.26
C VAL A 217 4.19 -16.85 -5.69
N ASN A 218 5.12 -17.31 -6.53
CA ASN A 218 6.31 -18.02 -6.08
C ASN A 218 7.46 -17.04 -5.72
N THR A 219 8.64 -17.59 -5.44
CA THR A 219 9.86 -16.81 -5.12
C THR A 219 10.28 -15.85 -6.24
N ALA A 220 10.00 -16.21 -7.51
CA ALA A 220 10.33 -15.45 -8.70
C ALA A 220 9.24 -14.45 -9.13
N ASN A 221 8.22 -14.22 -8.29
CA ASN A 221 7.04 -13.39 -8.61
C ASN A 221 6.18 -13.94 -9.75
N GLU A 222 6.33 -15.20 -10.14
CA GLU A 222 5.41 -15.83 -11.08
C GLU A 222 4.06 -16.02 -10.40
N ILE A 223 3.00 -15.56 -11.06
CA ILE A 223 1.63 -15.64 -10.55
C ILE A 223 1.19 -17.10 -10.58
N LEU A 224 0.83 -17.63 -9.41
CA LEU A 224 0.23 -18.96 -9.26
C LEU A 224 -1.28 -18.88 -9.44
N TYR A 225 -1.93 -17.95 -8.74
CA TYR A 225 -3.36 -17.67 -8.90
C TYR A 225 -3.73 -16.32 -8.26
N LYS A 226 -4.88 -15.77 -8.67
CA LYS A 226 -5.46 -14.56 -8.10
C LYS A 226 -6.15 -14.88 -6.77
N GLN A 227 -5.82 -14.14 -5.71
CA GLN A 227 -6.38 -14.35 -4.38
C GLN A 227 -7.58 -13.45 -4.09
N ALA A 228 -7.49 -12.18 -4.49
CA ALA A 228 -8.55 -11.22 -4.20
C ALA A 228 -8.51 -9.98 -5.10
N ASP A 229 -9.68 -9.37 -5.30
CA ASP A 229 -9.85 -7.99 -5.73
C ASP A 229 -10.27 -7.13 -4.56
N TYR A 230 -9.77 -5.91 -4.54
CA TYR A 230 -10.19 -4.86 -3.62
C TYR A 230 -10.60 -3.64 -4.44
N VAL A 231 -11.83 -3.18 -4.22
CA VAL A 231 -12.34 -1.94 -4.81
C VAL A 231 -12.70 -1.00 -3.67
N TYR A 232 -12.23 0.23 -3.79
CA TYR A 232 -12.43 1.28 -2.82
C TYR A 232 -13.17 2.44 -3.47
N SER A 233 -14.11 3.03 -2.73
CA SER A 233 -14.78 4.26 -3.14
C SER A 233 -14.87 5.20 -1.95
N SER A 234 -14.35 6.42 -2.11
CA SER A 234 -14.58 7.47 -1.14
C SER A 234 -15.98 8.03 -1.31
N GLU A 235 -16.64 8.39 -0.21
CA GLU A 235 -17.77 9.31 -0.28
C GLU A 235 -17.26 10.67 -0.80
N LYS A 236 -18.04 11.31 -1.67
CA LYS A 236 -17.68 12.59 -2.31
C LYS A 236 -17.85 13.77 -1.36
#